data_AF-A0A1J6IHS4-F1
#
_entry.id   AF-A0A1J6IHS4-F1
#
_cell.length_a   1.000
_cell.length_b   1.000
_cell.length_c   1.000
_cell.angle_alpha   90.00
_cell.angle_beta   90.00
_cell.angle_gamma   90.00
#
_symmetry.space_group_name_H-M   'P 1'
#
loop_
_entity.id
_entity.type
_entity.pdbx_description
1 polymer ?
#
loop_
_entity_poly.entity_id
_entity_poly.type
_entity_poly.pdbx_seq_one_letter_code
_entity_poly.pdbx_strand_id
1 'polypeptide(L)'
;VEEELLWQINAGNISFWWDNWSEMGVVAQIMHRQGISGVQIVRDVITDDKWDVDQLKLPDFLTEQIQSIGIGNQSCCDIQVWMPNSSGNFTTSSAWDRVRQRKDPCILLKKNWQKQLPFQMSFMLWRILKRKLPFDDIL
;
A
#
# COMPACT_ATOMS: atom_id res chain seq x y z
N VAL A 1 -0.21 -1.64 4.71
CA VAL A 1 1.20 -1.17 4.63
C VAL A 1 1.96 -2.04 3.66
N GLU A 2 1.93 -3.37 3.81
CA GLU A 2 2.54 -4.28 2.83
C GLU A 2 1.92 -4.19 1.43
N GLU A 3 0.62 -3.92 1.31
CA GLU A 3 -0.05 -3.67 0.02
C GLU A 3 0.52 -2.49 -0.78
N GLU A 4 1.25 -1.58 -0.10
CA GLU A 4 1.85 -0.39 -0.70
C GLU A 4 3.33 -0.61 -1.05
N LEU A 5 3.86 -1.80 -0.79
CA LEU A 5 5.20 -2.23 -1.20
C LEU A 5 5.07 -3.01 -2.51
N LEU A 6 5.91 -2.66 -3.48
CA LEU A 6 6.08 -3.39 -4.73
C LEU A 6 7.51 -3.91 -4.79
N TRP A 7 7.69 -5.16 -5.16
CA TRP A 7 9.00 -5.77 -5.35
C TRP A 7 9.43 -5.64 -6.81
N GLN A 8 10.58 -5.02 -7.03
CA GLN A 8 11.28 -5.04 -8.31
C GLN A 8 12.17 -6.28 -8.38
N ILE A 9 11.94 -7.08 -9.42
CA ILE A 9 12.57 -8.39 -9.61
C ILE A 9 13.98 -8.23 -10.17
N ASN A 10 14.95 -8.82 -9.48
CA ASN A 10 16.33 -8.96 -9.91
C ASN A 10 16.71 -10.46 -9.87
N ALA A 11 17.27 -10.94 -8.77
CA ALA A 11 17.59 -12.36 -8.59
C ALA A 11 16.36 -13.27 -8.45
N GLY A 12 15.18 -12.71 -8.14
CA GLY A 12 13.93 -13.48 -7.99
C GLY A 12 13.86 -14.29 -6.71
N ASN A 13 14.58 -13.91 -5.65
CA ASN A 13 14.58 -14.56 -4.34
C ASN A 13 13.41 -14.09 -3.46
N ILE A 14 12.25 -13.88 -4.07
CA ILE A 14 11.00 -13.42 -3.45
C ILE A 14 9.90 -14.44 -3.72
N SER A 15 8.89 -14.47 -2.87
CA SER A 15 7.77 -15.40 -3.00
C SER A 15 6.95 -15.10 -4.24
N PHE A 16 6.78 -16.10 -5.10
CA PHE A 16 5.94 -15.96 -6.29
C PHE A 16 4.47 -15.65 -5.91
N TRP A 17 3.99 -16.24 -4.82
CA TRP A 17 2.58 -16.18 -4.46
C TRP A 17 2.21 -15.08 -3.48
N TRP A 18 3.13 -14.72 -2.58
CA TRP A 18 2.84 -13.90 -1.40
C TRP A 18 3.49 -12.52 -1.42
N ASP A 19 4.54 -12.31 -2.21
CA ASP A 19 5.12 -10.99 -2.40
C ASP A 19 4.41 -10.23 -3.53
N ASN A 20 4.24 -8.93 -3.34
CA ASN A 20 3.64 -8.07 -4.34
C ASN A 20 4.69 -7.66 -5.38
N TRP A 21 4.91 -8.47 -6.40
CA TRP A 21 5.83 -8.17 -7.52
C TRP A 21 5.10 -8.02 -8.86
N SER A 22 3.83 -8.45 -8.95
CA SER A 22 3.13 -8.54 -10.23
C SER A 22 2.46 -7.24 -10.70
N GLU A 23 2.74 -6.11 -10.02
CA GLU A 23 2.10 -4.78 -10.19
C GLU A 23 0.56 -4.73 -10.02
N MET A 24 -0.08 -5.90 -9.90
CA MET A 24 -1.52 -6.08 -9.72
C MET A 24 -1.90 -6.43 -8.27
N GLY A 25 -0.91 -6.60 -7.39
CA GLY A 25 -1.10 -7.10 -6.03
C GLY A 25 -0.52 -8.49 -5.83
N VAL A 26 -0.90 -9.12 -4.72
CA VAL A 26 -0.42 -10.46 -4.36
C VAL A 26 -1.13 -11.52 -5.21
N VAL A 27 -0.37 -12.30 -5.98
CA VAL A 27 -0.90 -13.28 -6.94
C VAL A 27 -1.86 -14.28 -6.28
N ALA A 28 -1.54 -14.78 -5.09
CA ALA A 28 -2.42 -15.69 -4.34
C ALA A 28 -3.81 -15.09 -4.03
N GLN A 29 -3.84 -13.79 -3.74
CA GLN A 29 -5.08 -13.06 -3.44
C GLN A 29 -5.92 -12.85 -4.69
N ILE A 30 -5.29 -12.49 -5.81
CA ILE A 30 -5.95 -12.32 -7.11
C ILE A 30 -6.60 -13.64 -7.57
N MET A 31 -5.90 -14.76 -7.35
CA MET A 31 -6.37 -16.09 -7.74
C MET A 31 -7.40 -16.68 -6.77
N HIS A 32 -7.69 -16.03 -5.64
CA HIS A 32 -8.55 -16.53 -4.55
C HIS A 32 -8.25 -17.99 -4.14
N ARG A 33 -7.00 -18.45 -4.29
CA ARG A 33 -6.60 -19.83 -3.98
C ARG A 33 -6.25 -19.95 -2.50
N GLN A 34 -6.85 -20.93 -1.85
CA GLN A 34 -6.48 -21.31 -0.48
C GLN A 34 -5.43 -22.42 -0.50
N GLY A 35 -4.58 -22.46 0.53
CA GLY A 35 -3.60 -23.53 0.72
C GLY A 35 -2.40 -23.51 -0.23
N ILE A 36 -2.09 -22.37 -0.84
CA ILE A 36 -0.88 -22.23 -1.66
C ILE A 36 0.36 -22.29 -0.75
N SER A 37 1.29 -23.19 -1.07
CA SER A 37 2.61 -23.26 -0.43
C SER A 37 3.43 -22.00 -0.73
N GLY A 38 4.04 -21.41 0.29
CA GLY A 38 4.95 -20.26 0.14
C GLY A 38 6.35 -20.60 -0.34
N VAL A 39 6.60 -21.85 -0.77
CA VAL A 39 7.94 -22.34 -1.13
C VAL A 39 8.39 -21.88 -2.52
N GLN A 40 7.46 -21.67 -3.45
CA GLN A 40 7.81 -21.26 -4.82
C GLN A 40 8.30 -19.81 -4.85
N ILE A 41 9.48 -19.59 -5.43
CA ILE A 41 10.05 -18.26 -5.63
C ILE A 41 9.94 -17.82 -7.09
N VAL A 42 10.04 -16.51 -7.34
CA VAL A 42 9.97 -15.95 -8.69
C VAL A 42 11.07 -16.50 -9.60
N ARG A 43 12.27 -16.76 -9.08
CA ARG A 43 13.36 -17.36 -9.85
C ARG A 43 13.02 -18.73 -10.44
N ASP A 44 12.13 -19.50 -9.81
CA ASP A 44 11.76 -20.84 -10.29
C ASP A 44 10.95 -20.78 -11.60
N VAL A 45 10.35 -19.62 -11.91
CA VAL A 45 9.54 -19.39 -13.11
C VAL A 45 10.23 -18.47 -14.12
N ILE A 46 11.54 -18.27 -13.98
CA ILE A 46 12.38 -17.49 -14.89
C ILE A 46 13.42 -18.40 -15.53
N THR A 47 13.47 -18.42 -16.86
CA THR A 47 14.46 -19.16 -17.66
C THR A 47 15.02 -18.22 -18.73
N ASP A 48 16.36 -18.13 -18.82
CA ASP A 48 17.07 -17.27 -19.80
C ASP A 48 16.58 -15.80 -19.82
N ASP A 49 16.47 -15.20 -18.63
CA ASP A 49 15.96 -13.82 -18.42
C ASP A 49 14.55 -13.57 -18.97
N LYS A 50 13.75 -14.64 -19.10
CA LYS A 50 12.35 -14.58 -19.54
C LYS A 50 11.45 -15.39 -18.63
N TRP A 51 10.19 -14.97 -18.58
CA TRP A 51 9.14 -15.71 -17.89
C TRP A 51 8.88 -17.04 -18.58
N ASP A 52 8.95 -18.13 -17.82
CA ASP A 52 8.56 -19.46 -18.27
C ASP A 52 7.04 -19.61 -18.16
N VAL A 53 6.38 -19.38 -19.30
CA VAL A 53 4.91 -19.39 -19.41
C VAL A 53 4.32 -20.75 -19.06
N ASP A 54 5.00 -21.83 -19.43
CA ASP A 54 4.54 -23.20 -19.19
C ASP A 54 4.54 -23.52 -17.68
N GLN A 55 5.45 -22.91 -16.93
CA GLN A 55 5.54 -23.07 -15.48
C GLN A 55 4.56 -22.20 -14.69
N LEU A 56 4.13 -21.05 -15.22
CA LEU A 56 3.22 -20.14 -14.51
C LEU A 56 1.87 -20.81 -14.18
N LYS A 57 1.31 -21.61 -15.10
CA LYS A 57 -0.02 -22.25 -14.94
C LYS A 57 -1.09 -21.28 -14.44
N LEU A 58 -1.00 -20.03 -14.88
CA LEU A 58 -1.92 -18.93 -14.56
C LEU A 58 -2.91 -18.71 -15.72
N PRO A 59 -4.07 -18.10 -15.46
CA PRO A 59 -4.97 -17.63 -16.51
C PRO A 59 -4.26 -16.68 -17.48
N ASP A 60 -4.65 -16.73 -18.75
CA ASP A 60 -4.01 -15.97 -19.84
C ASP A 60 -3.85 -14.48 -19.53
N PHE A 61 -4.86 -13.86 -18.92
CA PHE A 61 -4.82 -12.44 -18.56
C PHE A 61 -3.67 -12.09 -17.59
N LEU A 62 -3.35 -12.98 -16.63
CA LEU A 62 -2.23 -12.76 -15.70
C LEU A 62 -0.91 -13.03 -16.39
N THR A 63 -0.87 -14.09 -17.19
CA THR A 63 0.31 -14.48 -17.95
C THR A 63 0.76 -13.36 -18.89
N GLU A 64 -0.16 -12.72 -19.61
CA GLU A 64 0.12 -11.58 -20.49
C GLU A 64 0.67 -10.38 -19.70
N GLN A 65 0.09 -10.06 -18.55
CA GLN A 65 0.56 -8.97 -17.69
C GLN A 65 1.96 -9.27 -17.14
N ILE A 66 2.18 -10.48 -16.61
CA ILE A 66 3.47 -10.89 -16.05
C ILE A 66 4.58 -10.87 -17.10
N GLN A 67 4.30 -11.33 -18.32
CA GLN A 67 5.27 -11.28 -19.42
C GLN A 67 5.73 -9.86 -19.76
N SER A 68 4.91 -8.84 -19.49
CA SER A 68 5.28 -7.44 -19.70
C SER A 68 6.23 -6.88 -18.63
N ILE A 69 6.34 -7.57 -17.48
CA ILE A 69 7.20 -7.17 -16.37
C ILE A 69 8.65 -7.47 -16.72
N GLY A 70 9.47 -6.41 -16.72
CA GLY A 70 10.90 -6.52 -16.95
C GLY A 70 11.63 -7.18 -15.78
N ILE A 71 12.49 -8.15 -16.10
CA ILE A 71 13.39 -8.79 -15.14
C ILE A 71 14.69 -8.00 -15.13
N GLY A 72 15.14 -7.60 -13.94
CA GLY A 72 16.37 -6.87 -13.73
C GLY A 72 17.62 -7.77 -13.77
N ASN A 73 18.70 -7.30 -13.15
CA ASN A 73 19.96 -8.04 -13.15
C ASN A 73 19.91 -9.16 -12.10
N GLN A 74 20.00 -10.42 -12.54
CA GLN A 74 19.99 -11.60 -11.66
C GLN A 74 21.15 -11.67 -10.65
N SER A 75 22.22 -10.91 -10.85
CA SER A 75 23.34 -10.78 -9.90
C SER A 75 23.02 -9.83 -8.74
N CYS A 76 21.95 -9.05 -8.83
CA CYS A 76 21.54 -8.08 -7.82
C CYS A 76 20.43 -8.65 -6.93
N CYS A 77 20.33 -8.15 -5.69
CA CYS A 77 19.22 -8.48 -4.82
C CYS A 77 17.92 -7.82 -5.30
N ASP A 78 16.78 -8.45 -5.06
CA ASP A 78 15.46 -7.86 -5.30
C ASP A 78 15.25 -6.60 -4.44
N ILE A 79 14.53 -5.62 -4.97
CA ILE A 79 14.40 -4.29 -4.35
C ILE A 79 12.94 -4.06 -3.95
N GLN A 80 12.72 -3.60 -2.72
CA GLN A 80 11.41 -3.13 -2.26
C GLN A 80 11.22 -1.65 -2.62
N VAL A 81 10.13 -1.36 -3.32
CA VAL A 81 9.73 -0.01 -3.75
C VAL A 81 8.46 0.39 -3.00
N TRP A 82 8.50 1.54 -2.34
CA TRP A 82 7.37 2.12 -1.64
C TRP A 82 6.51 2.97 -2.59
N MET A 83 5.36 2.42 -3.01
CA MET A 83 4.46 3.00 -4.01
C MET A 83 3.86 4.37 -3.65
N PRO A 84 3.55 4.69 -2.38
CA PRO A 84 2.97 6.00 -2.00
C PRO A 84 3.89 7.19 -2.25
N ASN A 85 5.18 6.95 -2.45
CA ASN A 85 6.15 7.99 -2.68
C ASN A 85 6.71 7.87 -4.10
N SER A 86 6.72 8.96 -4.86
CA SER A 86 7.28 8.99 -6.22
C SER A 86 8.77 8.63 -6.26
N SER A 87 9.49 8.80 -5.16
CA SER A 87 10.90 8.40 -5.05
C SER A 87 11.09 6.91 -4.77
N GLY A 88 10.03 6.13 -4.52
CA GLY A 88 10.12 4.71 -4.14
C GLY A 88 10.70 4.45 -2.74
N ASN A 89 11.15 5.49 -2.04
CA ASN A 89 11.74 5.36 -0.72
C ASN A 89 10.67 5.33 0.37
N PHE A 90 10.80 4.36 1.27
CA PHE A 90 9.98 4.28 2.47
C PHE A 90 10.28 5.46 3.41
N THR A 91 9.22 6.11 3.89
CA THR A 91 9.32 7.12 4.93
C THR A 91 8.22 6.91 5.97
N THR A 92 8.55 7.09 7.25
CA THR A 92 7.57 6.96 8.34
C THR A 92 6.40 7.94 8.17
N SER A 93 6.64 9.12 7.60
CA SER A 93 5.59 10.11 7.31
C SER A 93 4.59 9.59 6.27
N SER A 94 5.06 9.06 5.15
CA SER A 94 4.16 8.53 4.10
C SER A 94 3.43 7.26 4.55
N ALA A 95 4.08 6.39 5.33
CA ALA A 95 3.43 5.25 5.97
C ALA A 95 2.34 5.71 6.95
N TRP A 96 2.62 6.73 7.76
CA TRP A 96 1.65 7.30 8.69
C TRP A 96 0.47 7.94 7.98
N ASP A 97 0.70 8.66 6.89
CA ASP A 97 -0.35 9.28 6.09
C ASP A 97 -1.29 8.24 5.46
N ARG A 98 -0.78 7.04 5.10
CA ARG A 98 -1.59 5.92 4.61
C ARG A 98 -2.46 5.27 5.69
N VAL A 99 -1.91 5.06 6.89
CA VAL A 99 -2.64 4.42 7.99
C VAL A 99 -3.66 5.37 8.62
N ARG A 100 -3.35 6.67 8.63
CA ARG A 100 -4.20 7.66 9.30
C ARG A 100 -5.47 7.93 8.50
N GLN A 101 -6.61 7.57 9.06
CA GLN A 101 -7.91 8.05 8.59
C GLN A 101 -8.05 9.56 8.84
N ARG A 102 -7.75 10.38 7.82
CA ARG A 102 -8.09 11.80 7.85
C ARG A 102 -9.60 11.94 7.70
N LYS A 103 -10.28 12.42 8.74
CA LYS A 103 -11.62 13.02 8.55
C LYS A 103 -11.44 14.28 7.72
N ASP A 104 -12.37 14.51 6.79
CA ASP A 104 -12.39 15.73 6.00
C ASP A 104 -12.21 16.96 6.90
N PRO A 105 -11.38 17.93 6.50
CA PRO A 105 -11.16 19.12 7.29
C PRO A 105 -12.49 19.88 7.39
N CYS A 106 -13.16 19.75 8.53
CA CYS A 106 -14.32 20.57 8.84
C CYS A 106 -13.89 22.04 8.82
N ILE A 107 -14.43 22.81 7.87
CA ILE A 107 -14.07 24.20 7.63
C ILE A 107 -14.21 25.03 8.92
N LEU A 108 -15.22 24.73 9.74
CA LEU A 108 -15.44 25.36 11.04
C LEU A 108 -14.31 25.07 12.03
N LEU A 109 -13.83 23.82 12.11
CA LEU A 109 -12.67 23.46 12.95
C LEU A 109 -11.38 24.13 12.46
N LYS A 110 -11.22 24.34 11.15
CA LYS A 110 -10.06 25.03 10.58
C LYS A 110 -10.08 26.53 10.89
N LYS A 111 -11.26 27.17 10.82
CA LYS A 111 -11.45 28.61 11.12
C LYS A 111 -11.46 28.92 12.62
N ASN A 112 -11.65 27.90 13.47
CA ASN A 112 -11.72 28.09 14.91
C ASN A 112 -10.45 28.71 15.52
N TRP A 113 -9.28 28.38 14.97
CA TRP A 113 -7.98 28.82 15.50
C TRP A 113 -7.46 30.13 14.88
N GLN A 114 -8.35 31.00 14.37
CA GLN A 114 -7.96 32.30 13.81
C GLN A 114 -7.48 33.25 14.92
N LYS A 115 -6.42 34.05 14.65
CA LYS A 115 -5.84 35.01 15.61
C LYS A 115 -6.79 36.10 16.11
N GLN A 116 -7.92 36.30 15.43
CA GLN A 116 -8.92 37.32 15.74
C GLN A 116 -9.87 36.90 16.87
N LEU A 117 -9.85 35.62 17.28
CA LEU A 117 -10.68 35.11 18.36
C LEU A 117 -9.84 34.95 19.64
N PRO A 118 -10.35 35.42 20.80
CA PRO A 118 -9.76 35.08 22.09
C PRO A 118 -9.70 33.55 22.26
N PHE A 119 -8.58 33.05 22.81
CA PHE A 119 -8.34 31.61 22.96
C PHE A 119 -9.49 30.86 23.64
N GLN A 120 -10.11 31.47 24.66
CA GLN A 120 -11.25 30.90 25.38
C GLN A 120 -12.44 30.58 24.47
N MET A 121 -12.77 31.49 23.55
CA MET A 121 -13.88 31.31 22.61
C MET A 121 -13.54 30.22 21.59
N SER A 122 -12.30 30.21 21.08
CA SER A 122 -11.87 29.18 20.14
C SER A 122 -11.86 27.79 20.77
N PHE A 123 -11.36 27.69 21.99
CA PHE A 123 -11.34 26.45 22.75
C PHE A 123 -12.76 25.93 23.05
N MET A 124 -13.68 26.83 23.43
CA MET A 124 -15.08 26.48 23.66
C MET A 124 -15.74 25.97 22.38
N LEU A 125 -15.59 26.70 21.25
CA LEU A 125 -16.10 26.28 19.95
C LEU A 125 -15.53 24.93 19.51
N TRP A 126 -14.25 24.64 19.82
CA TRP A 126 -13.62 23.35 19.51
C TRP A 126 -14.28 22.21 20.30
N ARG A 127 -14.54 22.43 21.59
CA ARG A 127 -15.23 21.46 22.45
C ARG A 127 -16.65 21.18 21.97
N ILE A 128 -17.38 22.21 21.52
CA ILE A 128 -18.73 22.08 20.92
C ILE A 128 -18.66 21.24 19.65
N LEU A 129 -17.78 21.60 18.71
CA LEU A 129 -17.62 20.89 17.43
C LEU A 129 -17.16 19.44 17.62
N LYS A 130 -16.48 19.12 18.73
CA LYS A 130 -16.07 17.76 19.09
C LYS A 130 -17.08 17.01 19.96
N ARG A 131 -18.23 17.62 20.30
CA ARG A 131 -19.24 17.08 21.23
C ARG A 131 -18.63 16.61 22.56
N LYS A 132 -17.70 17.41 23.10
CA LYS A 132 -16.99 17.16 24.38
C LYS A 132 -17.51 18.04 25.52
N LEU A 133 -18.71 18.58 25.36
CA LEU A 133 -19.46 19.28 26.38
C LEU A 133 -20.65 18.40 26.74
N PRO A 134 -20.94 18.16 28.03
CA PRO A 134 -22.22 17.62 28.43
C PRO A 134 -23.26 18.68 28.07
N PHE A 135 -24.02 18.42 27.02
CA PHE A 135 -25.30 19.06 26.85
C PHE A 135 -26.28 18.10 27.51
N ASP A 136 -27.13 18.62 28.40
CA ASP A 136 -28.27 17.86 28.86
C ASP A 136 -29.17 17.66 27.64
N ASP A 137 -29.05 16.51 26.98
CA ASP A 137 -30.02 16.05 25.99
C ASP A 137 -31.29 15.66 26.77
N ILE A 138 -32.00 16.68 27.26
CA ILE A 138 -33.39 16.58 27.72
C ILE A 138 -34.23 17.31 26.67
N LEU A 139 -34.72 16.53 25.70
CA LEU A 139 -36.09 16.55 25.13
C LEU A 139 -36.17 15.62 23.91
#